data_AF-A0A7X7R027-F1
#
_entry.id   AF-A0A7X7R027-F1
#
_cell.length_a   1.000
_cell.length_b   1.000
_cell.length_c   1.000
_cell.angle_alpha   90.00
_cell.angle_beta   90.00
_cell.angle_gamma   90.00
#
_symmetry.space_group_name_H-M   'P 1'
#
loop_
_entity.id
_entity.type
_entity.pdbx_description
1 polymer ?
#
loop_
_entity_poly.entity_id
_entity_poly.type
_entity_poly.pdbx_seq_one_letter_code
_entity_poly.pdbx_strand_id
1 'polypeptide(L)' 'KCPVDAIIGSPRNKHFIVEERCIGCGACYDACKFNAVKIK' A
#
# COMPACT_ATOMS: atom_id res chain seq x y z
N LYS A 1 -4.06 2.99 -5.79
CA LYS A 1 -5.40 2.74 -5.21
C LYS A 1 -5.50 1.25 -4.92
N CYS A 2 -5.77 0.84 -3.67
CA CYS A 2 -5.86 -0.58 -3.33
C CYS A 2 -7.26 -1.11 -3.67
N PRO A 3 -7.40 -2.29 -4.33
CA PRO A 3 -8.71 -2.85 -4.67
C PRO A 3 -9.50 -3.35 -3.45
N VAL A 4 -8.79 -3.76 -2.41
CA VAL A 4 -9.35 -4.32 -1.16
C VAL A 4 -9.24 -3.35 0.02
N ASP A 5 -8.89 -2.10 -0.27
CA ASP A 5 -8.72 -1.02 0.71
C ASP A 5 -7.84 -1.40 1.92
N ALA A 6 -6.77 -2.16 1.66
CA ALA A 6 -5.82 -2.61 2.67
C ALA A 6 -4.75 -1.55 3.04
N ILE A 7 -4.87 -0.31 2.55
CA ILE A 7 -3.90 0.77 2.81
C ILE A 7 -4.53 1.75 3.78
N ILE A 8 -3.94 1.91 4.96
CA ILE A 8 -4.39 2.85 5.97
C ILE A 8 -3.40 4.02 6.03
N GLY A 9 -3.91 5.24 5.93
CA GLY A 9 -3.10 6.45 6.07
C GLY A 9 -3.90 7.70 5.77
N SER A 10 -3.34 8.83 6.19
CA SER A 10 -3.90 10.16 5.90
C SER A 10 -3.11 10.84 4.78
N PRO A 11 -3.74 11.74 4.00
CA PRO A 11 -3.02 12.56 3.03
C PRO A 11 -1.78 13.22 3.64
N ARG A 12 -0.68 13.26 2.88
CA ARG A 12 0.64 13.78 3.30
C ARG A 12 1.29 13.08 4.50
N ASN A 13 0.76 11.94 4.94
CA ASN A 13 1.35 11.13 6.00
C ASN A 13 1.83 9.77 5.47
N LYS A 14 2.60 9.05 6.28
CA LYS A 14 3.00 7.67 5.97
C LYS A 14 1.76 6.79 5.93
N HIS A 15 1.68 5.97 4.89
CA HIS A 15 0.63 4.97 4.73
C HIS A 15 1.19 3.61 5.13
N PHE A 16 0.34 2.77 5.71
CA PHE A 16 0.66 1.42 6.15
C PHE A 16 -0.22 0.42 5.41
N ILE A 17 0.31 -0.76 5.11
CA ILE A 17 -0.43 -1.83 4.48
C ILE A 17 -0.84 -2.81 5.58
N VAL A 18 -2.13 -3.14 5.64
CA VAL A 18 -2.65 -4.19 6.52
C VAL A 18 -2.44 -5.52 5.83
N GLU A 19 -1.41 -6.26 6.23
CA GLU A 19 -1.04 -7.53 5.59
C GLU A 19 -2.17 -8.56 5.64
N GLU A 20 -2.95 -8.60 6.72
CA GLU A 20 -4.10 -9.51 6.87
C GLU A 20 -5.18 -9.33 5.78
N ARG A 21 -5.28 -8.11 5.23
CA ARG A 21 -6.22 -7.77 4.14
C ARG A 21 -5.54 -7.71 2.78
N CYS A 22 -4.20 -7.76 2.74
CA CYS A 22 -3.44 -7.59 1.53
C CYS A 22 -3.51 -8.88 0.69
N ILE A 23 -4.04 -8.76 -0.52
CA ILE A 23 -4.07 -9.88 -1.49
C ILE A 23 -2.83 -9.94 -2.39
N GLY A 24 -1.79 -9.15 -2.11
CA GLY A 24 -0.57 -9.14 -2.91
C GLY A 24 -0.72 -8.55 -4.33
N CYS A 25 -1.72 -7.70 -4.58
CA CYS A 25 -2.03 -7.18 -5.92
C CYS A 25 -0.97 -6.28 -6.58
N GLY A 26 0.08 -5.85 -5.87
CA GLY A 26 1.14 -4.99 -6.42
C GLY A 26 0.75 -3.52 -6.68
N ALA A 27 -0.54 -3.17 -6.70
CA ALA A 27 -0.99 -1.82 -7.04
C ALA A 27 -0.45 -0.69 -6.12
N CYS A 28 -0.12 -1.00 -4.87
CA CYS A 28 0.51 -0.03 -3.96
C CYS A 28 1.98 0.21 -4.31
N TYR A 29 2.69 -0.79 -4.81
CA TYR A 29 4.08 -0.70 -5.24
C TYR A 29 4.19 0.18 -6.48
N ASP A 30 3.39 -0.10 -7.50
CA ASP A 30 3.39 0.66 -8.77
C ASP A 30 2.99 2.13 -8.59
N ALA A 31 2.05 2.38 -7.66
CA ALA A 31 1.60 3.75 -7.38
C ALA A 31 2.60 4.55 -6.52
N CYS A 32 3.53 3.89 -5.82
CA CYS A 32 4.40 4.53 -4.86
C CYS A 32 5.62 5.17 -5.54
N LYS A 33 5.55 6.48 -5.81
CA LYS A 33 6.67 7.25 -6.38
C LYS A 33 7.93 7.29 -5.50
N PHE A 34 7.81 6.91 -4.23
CA PHE A 34 8.90 6.93 -3.26
C PHE A 34 9.55 5.56 -3.05
N ASN A 35 9.09 4.51 -3.75
CA ASN A 35 9.52 3.13 -3.53
C ASN A 35 9.48 2.72 -2.04
N ALA A 36 8.47 3.22 -1.31
CA ALA A 36 8.33 2.98 0.13
C ALA A 36 7.76 1.60 0.45
N VAL A 37 7.17 0.93 -0.55
CA VAL A 37 6.63 -0.43 -0.43
C VAL A 37 7.75 -1.42 -0.76
N LYS A 38 8.06 -2.32 0.18
CA LYS A 38 8.97 -3.44 -0.05
C LYS A 38 8.17 -4.73 -0.04
N ILE A 39 8.21 -5.46 -1.15
CA ILE A 39 7.68 -6.81 -1.26
C ILE A 39 8.84 -7.72 -0.84
N LYS A 40 8.69 -8.46 0.26
CA LYS A 40 9.62 -9.50 0.68
C LYS A 40 8.99 -10.86 0.47
#